data_AF-A0AA39DEQ0-F1
#
_entry.id   AF-A0AA39DEQ0-F1
#
_cell.length_a   1.000
_cell.length_b   1.000
_cell.length_c   1.000
_cell.angle_alpha   90.00
_cell.angle_beta   90.00
_cell.angle_gamma   90.00
#
_symmetry.space_group_name_H-M   'P 1'
#
loop_
_entity.id
_entity.type
_entity.pdbx_description
1 polymer ?
#
loop_
_entity_poly.entity_id
_entity_poly.type
_entity_poly.pdbx_seq_one_letter_code
_entity_poly.pdbx_strand_id
1 'polypeptide(L)'
;MANFSTGDRVRKPKGDRRSTEISLVIRQTMEACILTHLMPRSQIDIFVQVLQADGGTRSACINAATLALADAGIPMRDLVTSCSAGYLNSTPLLDLNYVEDSAGGPDVTVGILPKLDKVTLLQMDAKLPMDIFENVMQLAIEGCKAIANYIREVFDVKACVASMVICSVLIFSSSDLYMENFLDSGIGRHCLLKSACTMSQNLY
;
A
#
# COMPACT_ATOMS: atom_id res chain seq x y z
N MET A 1 -3.73 11.31 -8.80
CA MET A 1 -3.15 11.02 -10.14
C MET A 1 -2.77 12.33 -10.80
N ALA A 2 -1.56 12.45 -11.33
CA ALA A 2 -1.08 13.66 -11.99
C ALA A 2 -1.74 13.87 -13.36
N ASN A 3 -1.80 15.11 -13.84
CA ASN A 3 -2.38 15.41 -15.16
C ASN A 3 -1.54 14.84 -16.32
N PHE A 4 -0.27 14.52 -16.07
CA PHE A 4 0.67 13.96 -17.03
C PHE A 4 0.91 12.45 -16.84
N SER A 5 0.17 11.78 -15.93
CA SER A 5 0.46 10.39 -15.60
C SER A 5 0.07 9.39 -16.69
N THR A 6 -0.86 9.77 -17.55
CA THR A 6 -1.35 8.98 -18.70
C THR A 6 -0.75 9.52 -20.00
N GLY A 7 -0.74 8.70 -21.06
CA GLY A 7 -0.25 9.11 -22.38
C GLY A 7 -0.94 10.38 -22.90
N ASP A 8 -2.25 10.48 -22.68
CA ASP A 8 -3.00 11.71 -22.91
C ASP A 8 -3.08 12.57 -21.64
N ARG A 9 -2.87 13.88 -21.81
CA ARG A 9 -3.01 14.84 -20.71
C ARG A 9 -4.47 14.99 -20.32
N VAL A 10 -4.85 14.43 -19.17
CA VAL A 10 -6.20 14.56 -18.64
C VAL A 10 -6.30 15.85 -17.81
N ARG A 11 -7.29 16.70 -18.12
CA ARG A 11 -7.72 17.78 -17.22
C ARG A 11 -8.74 17.20 -16.23
N LYS A 12 -8.36 17.04 -14.98
CA LYS A 12 -9.26 16.48 -13.96
C LYS A 12 -10.23 17.56 -13.46
N PRO A 13 -11.56 17.39 -13.64
CA PRO A 13 -12.53 18.18 -12.89
C PRO A 13 -12.44 17.82 -11.41
N LYS A 14 -12.86 18.74 -10.54
CA LYS A 14 -12.93 18.50 -9.09
C LYS A 14 -13.93 17.36 -8.84
N GLY A 15 -13.45 16.21 -8.33
CA GLY A 15 -14.29 15.04 -8.04
C GLY A 15 -14.33 13.96 -9.12
N ASP A 16 -13.18 13.59 -9.69
CA ASP A 16 -13.06 12.48 -10.65
C ASP A 16 -13.50 11.15 -10.01
N ARG A 17 -14.51 10.48 -10.60
CA ARG A 17 -15.14 9.26 -10.06
C ARG A 17 -14.14 8.13 -9.85
N ARG A 18 -13.21 7.96 -10.80
CA ARG A 18 -12.16 6.92 -10.71
C ARG A 18 -11.24 7.18 -9.53
N SER A 19 -10.90 8.45 -9.29
CA SER A 19 -10.06 8.81 -8.14
C SER A 19 -10.77 8.57 -6.80
N THR A 20 -12.07 8.85 -6.71
CA THR A 20 -12.84 8.59 -5.49
C THR A 20 -13.01 7.11 -5.21
N GLU A 21 -13.15 6.29 -6.25
CA GLU A 21 -13.20 4.84 -6.13
C GLU A 21 -11.88 4.27 -5.59
N ILE A 22 -10.75 4.64 -6.21
CA ILE A 22 -9.42 4.21 -5.75
C ILE A 22 -9.18 4.64 -4.30
N SER A 23 -9.56 5.85 -3.93
CA SER A 23 -9.46 6.32 -2.53
C SER A 23 -10.29 5.49 -1.57
N LEU A 24 -11.51 5.08 -1.96
CA LEU A 24 -12.36 4.21 -1.14
C LEU A 24 -11.72 2.83 -0.95
N VAL A 25 -11.19 2.26 -2.03
CA VAL A 25 -10.50 0.96 -2.05
C VAL A 25 -9.28 0.96 -1.13
N ILE A 26 -8.44 1.99 -1.21
CA ILE A 26 -7.27 2.15 -0.34
C ILE A 26 -7.70 2.32 1.12
N ARG A 27 -8.74 3.11 1.36
CA ARG A 27 -9.26 3.31 2.72
C ARG A 27 -9.75 2.01 3.34
N GLN A 28 -10.60 1.25 2.63
CA GLN A 28 -11.14 -0.02 3.12
C GLN A 28 -10.05 -1.06 3.39
N THR A 29 -9.07 -1.16 2.48
CA THR A 29 -7.93 -2.05 2.67
C THR A 29 -7.10 -1.69 3.89
N MET A 30 -6.78 -0.41 4.08
CA MET A 30 -5.94 0.03 5.20
C MET A 30 -6.67 -0.03 6.55
N GLU A 31 -7.96 0.29 6.60
CA GLU A 31 -8.79 0.11 7.81
C GLU A 31 -8.79 -1.35 8.28
N ALA A 32 -8.79 -2.30 7.35
CA ALA A 32 -8.72 -3.72 7.67
C ALA A 32 -7.37 -4.18 8.21
N CYS A 33 -6.32 -3.36 8.18
CA CYS A 33 -4.93 -3.77 8.47
C CYS A 33 -4.31 -2.99 9.62
N ILE A 34 -4.65 -1.71 9.76
CA ILE A 34 -4.23 -0.83 10.84
C ILE A 34 -4.91 -1.25 12.15
N LEU A 35 -4.16 -1.18 13.25
CA LEU A 35 -4.67 -1.41 14.61
C LEU A 35 -5.20 -0.10 15.21
N THR A 36 -6.40 0.29 14.80
CA THR A 36 -7.05 1.54 15.26
C THR A 36 -7.28 1.59 16.77
N HIS A 37 -7.35 0.44 17.45
CA HIS A 37 -7.50 0.35 18.90
C HIS A 37 -6.34 1.00 19.68
N LEU A 38 -5.13 1.05 19.09
CA LEU A 38 -3.95 1.61 19.74
C LEU A 38 -3.89 3.14 19.66
N MET A 39 -4.68 3.75 18.77
CA MET A 39 -4.64 5.18 18.47
C MET A 39 -6.03 5.82 18.61
N PRO A 40 -6.62 5.85 19.82
CA PRO A 40 -7.90 6.52 20.03
C PRO A 40 -7.77 8.03 19.77
N ARG A 41 -8.76 8.62 19.09
CA ARG A 41 -8.81 10.06 18.75
C ARG A 41 -7.68 10.58 17.86
N SER A 42 -7.01 9.68 17.14
CA SER A 42 -6.00 10.05 16.13
C SER A 42 -6.59 10.02 14.73
N GLN A 43 -6.07 10.85 13.83
CA GLN A 43 -6.40 10.85 12.42
C GLN A 43 -5.16 10.45 11.62
N ILE A 44 -5.30 9.46 10.74
CA ILE A 44 -4.25 9.00 9.85
C ILE A 44 -4.65 9.37 8.43
N ASP A 45 -3.93 10.33 7.85
CA ASP A 45 -4.17 10.79 6.49
C ASP A 45 -3.15 10.16 5.53
N ILE A 46 -3.65 9.45 4.53
CA ILE A 46 -2.83 8.78 3.52
C ILE A 46 -3.00 9.51 2.19
N PHE A 47 -1.91 10.08 1.69
CA PHE A 47 -1.88 10.77 0.40
C PHE A 47 -1.10 9.95 -0.62
N VAL A 48 -1.76 9.58 -1.72
CA VAL A 48 -1.12 8.84 -2.82
C VAL A 48 -1.24 9.63 -4.11
N GLN A 49 -0.10 9.85 -4.76
CA GLN A 49 -0.03 10.52 -6.04
C GLN A 49 0.61 9.61 -7.10
N VAL A 50 -0.20 9.20 -8.06
CA VAL A 50 0.27 8.46 -9.24
C VAL A 50 1.00 9.42 -10.18
N LEU A 51 2.30 9.18 -10.37
CA LEU A 51 3.16 9.94 -11.27
C LEU A 51 3.10 9.40 -12.70
N GLN A 52 3.12 8.08 -12.86
CA GLN A 52 3.01 7.38 -14.13
C GLN A 52 2.01 6.23 -13.95
N ALA A 53 1.09 6.09 -14.90
CA ALA A 53 0.06 5.06 -14.89
C ALA A 53 0.26 4.15 -16.10
N ASP A 54 0.66 2.90 -15.84
CA ASP A 54 0.91 1.88 -16.87
C ASP A 54 0.31 0.54 -16.45
N GLY A 55 -1.01 0.50 -16.28
CA GLY A 55 -1.69 -0.67 -15.69
C GLY A 55 -1.57 -0.70 -14.16
N GLY A 56 -2.31 -1.61 -13.51
CA GLY A 56 -2.15 -1.92 -12.07
C GLY A 56 -2.23 -0.74 -11.09
N THR A 57 -2.84 0.40 -11.45
CA THR A 57 -2.71 1.62 -10.62
C THR A 57 -3.27 1.46 -9.21
N ARG A 58 -4.31 0.63 -9.02
CA ARG A 58 -4.91 0.31 -7.72
C ARG A 58 -3.92 -0.44 -6.82
N SER A 59 -3.33 -1.50 -7.35
CA SER A 59 -2.40 -2.37 -6.61
C SER A 59 -1.11 -1.64 -6.25
N ALA A 60 -0.56 -0.86 -7.18
CA ALA A 60 0.60 -0.01 -6.94
C ALA A 60 0.34 1.01 -5.80
N CYS A 61 -0.84 1.64 -5.76
CA CYS A 61 -1.19 2.59 -4.71
C CYS A 61 -1.33 1.93 -3.33
N ILE A 62 -1.94 0.75 -3.25
CA ILE A 62 -2.07 0.00 -1.99
C ILE A 62 -0.69 -0.37 -1.47
N ASN A 63 0.17 -0.95 -2.31
CA ASN A 63 1.52 -1.35 -1.92
C ASN A 63 2.34 -0.13 -1.46
N ALA A 64 2.26 1.00 -2.17
CA ALA A 64 2.93 2.24 -1.78
C ALA A 64 2.44 2.79 -0.43
N ALA A 65 1.12 2.75 -0.19
CA ALA A 65 0.55 3.16 1.09
C ALA A 65 0.98 2.25 2.24
N THR A 66 1.07 0.93 2.03
CA THR A 66 1.58 -0.01 3.04
C THR A 66 3.04 0.28 3.39
N LEU A 67 3.88 0.55 2.39
CA LEU A 67 5.27 0.94 2.62
C LEU A 67 5.38 2.24 3.42
N ALA A 68 4.56 3.25 3.08
CA ALA A 68 4.55 4.52 3.79
C ALA A 68 4.11 4.38 5.26
N LEU A 69 3.10 3.55 5.54
CA LEU A 69 2.63 3.28 6.90
C LEU A 69 3.67 2.52 7.74
N ALA A 70 4.39 1.59 7.11
CA ALA A 70 5.47 0.85 7.75
C ALA A 70 6.67 1.75 8.07
N ASP A 71 7.04 2.66 7.16
CA ASP A 71 8.10 3.65 7.38
C ASP A 71 7.73 4.67 8.47
N ALA A 72 6.45 5.06 8.52
CA ALA A 72 5.88 5.90 9.58
C ALA A 72 5.84 5.21 10.97
N GLY A 73 6.09 3.91 11.05
CA GLY A 73 6.04 3.15 12.30
C GLY A 73 4.62 2.96 12.87
N ILE A 74 3.59 3.05 12.03
CA ILE A 74 2.20 2.84 12.46
C ILE A 74 1.96 1.34 12.71
N PRO A 75 1.39 0.96 13.86
CA PRO A 75 1.17 -0.44 14.18
C PRO A 75 0.10 -1.05 13.25
N MET A 76 0.54 -2.00 12.44
CA MET A 76 -0.30 -2.78 11.52
C MET A 76 -0.23 -4.25 11.89
N ARG A 77 -1.31 -5.00 11.60
CA ARG A 77 -1.33 -6.47 11.82
C ARG A 77 -0.35 -7.18 10.89
N ASP A 78 -0.30 -6.73 9.64
CA ASP A 78 0.60 -7.26 8.61
C ASP A 78 0.73 -6.26 7.45
N LEU A 79 1.73 -6.48 6.60
CA LEU A 79 1.98 -5.70 5.39
C LEU A 79 1.03 -6.16 4.30
N VAL A 80 0.09 -5.30 3.91
CA VAL A 80 -0.82 -5.58 2.79
C VAL A 80 -0.03 -5.59 1.50
N THR A 81 -0.28 -6.61 0.69
CA THR A 81 0.21 -6.68 -0.68
C THR A 81 -0.94 -6.90 -1.61
N SER A 82 -0.89 -6.26 -2.76
CA SER A 82 -1.92 -6.36 -3.79
C SER A 82 -1.29 -6.54 -5.16
N CYS A 83 -1.97 -7.35 -5.97
CA CYS A 83 -1.65 -7.62 -7.38
C CYS A 83 -2.94 -7.61 -8.19
N SER A 84 -2.80 -7.21 -9.45
CA SER A 84 -3.81 -7.44 -10.49
C SER A 84 -3.44 -8.70 -11.26
N ALA A 85 -4.43 -9.47 -11.66
CA ALA A 85 -4.28 -10.57 -12.59
C ALA A 85 -5.41 -10.50 -13.62
N GLY A 86 -5.14 -10.92 -14.84
CA GLY A 86 -6.15 -10.96 -15.88
C GLY A 86 -6.08 -12.19 -16.73
N TYR A 87 -6.96 -12.24 -17.71
CA TYR A 87 -7.04 -13.36 -18.63
C TYR A 87 -7.08 -12.86 -20.07
N LEU A 88 -6.05 -13.18 -20.84
CA LEU A 88 -5.92 -12.77 -22.23
C LEU A 88 -5.52 -13.97 -23.09
N ASN A 89 -6.11 -14.10 -24.29
CA ASN A 89 -5.75 -15.13 -25.27
C ASN A 89 -5.63 -16.55 -24.69
N SER A 90 -6.61 -16.95 -23.87
CA SER A 90 -6.66 -18.24 -23.17
C SER A 90 -5.61 -18.48 -22.08
N THR A 91 -4.81 -17.47 -21.72
CA THR A 91 -3.76 -17.56 -20.70
C THR A 91 -4.00 -16.58 -19.55
N PRO A 92 -3.86 -17.01 -18.28
CA PRO A 92 -3.86 -16.10 -17.14
C PRO A 92 -2.54 -15.33 -17.10
N LEU A 93 -2.62 -14.01 -16.92
CA LEU A 93 -1.49 -13.10 -16.82
C LEU A 93 -1.48 -12.45 -15.43
N LEU A 94 -0.28 -12.35 -14.85
CA LEU A 94 -0.05 -11.60 -13.62
C LEU A 94 0.42 -10.20 -13.98
N ASP A 95 -0.12 -9.20 -13.29
CA ASP A 95 0.21 -7.78 -13.43
C ASP A 95 -0.01 -7.22 -14.85
N LEU A 96 -1.26 -6.86 -15.14
CA LEU A 96 -1.68 -6.35 -16.44
C LEU A 96 -1.09 -4.95 -16.73
N ASN A 97 -0.52 -4.80 -17.92
CA ASN A 97 -0.09 -3.51 -18.45
C ASN A 97 -1.26 -2.69 -19.01
N TYR A 98 -1.04 -1.40 -19.30
CA TYR A 98 -2.08 -0.53 -19.86
C TYR A 98 -2.68 -1.05 -21.17
N VAL A 99 -1.86 -1.66 -22.05
CA VAL A 99 -2.32 -2.21 -23.33
C VAL A 99 -3.27 -3.39 -23.12
N GLU A 100 -2.99 -4.22 -22.11
CA GLU A 100 -3.77 -5.42 -21.80
C GLU A 100 -5.09 -5.06 -21.10
N ASP A 101 -5.05 -4.09 -20.19
CA ASP A 101 -6.24 -3.51 -19.54
C ASP A 101 -7.14 -2.82 -20.60
N SER A 102 -6.54 -2.05 -21.52
CA SER A 102 -7.29 -1.38 -22.60
C SER A 102 -7.86 -2.34 -23.64
N ALA A 103 -7.37 -3.58 -23.73
CA ALA A 103 -7.93 -4.60 -24.63
C ALA A 103 -9.29 -5.12 -24.15
N GLY A 104 -9.75 -4.71 -22.96
CA GLY A 104 -11.03 -5.11 -22.39
C GLY A 104 -11.03 -6.55 -21.88
N GLY A 105 -9.86 -7.08 -21.56
CA GLY A 105 -9.73 -8.33 -20.84
C GLY A 105 -10.28 -8.22 -19.41
N PRO A 106 -10.68 -9.34 -18.80
CA PRO A 106 -11.05 -9.33 -17.40
C PRO A 106 -9.85 -9.04 -16.50
N ASP A 107 -10.05 -8.09 -15.58
CA ASP A 107 -9.08 -7.69 -14.55
C ASP A 107 -9.62 -8.08 -13.18
N VAL A 108 -8.81 -8.79 -12.41
CA VAL A 108 -9.07 -9.17 -11.03
C VAL A 108 -7.97 -8.56 -10.17
N THR A 109 -8.30 -7.57 -9.37
CA THR A 109 -7.40 -7.00 -8.37
C THR A 109 -7.65 -7.66 -7.01
N VAL A 110 -6.60 -8.23 -6.42
CA VAL A 110 -6.66 -8.88 -5.11
C VAL A 110 -5.69 -8.19 -4.15
N GLY A 111 -6.14 -7.96 -2.92
CA GLY A 111 -5.33 -7.49 -1.80
C GLY A 111 -5.32 -8.52 -0.68
N ILE A 112 -4.15 -8.85 -0.14
CA ILE A 112 -3.93 -9.95 0.81
C ILE A 112 -3.06 -9.49 1.97
N LEU A 113 -3.36 -10.03 3.15
CA LEU A 113 -2.49 -10.05 4.32
C LEU A 113 -1.70 -11.36 4.33
N PRO A 114 -0.45 -11.40 3.83
CA PRO A 114 0.33 -12.62 3.60
C PRO A 114 0.59 -13.48 4.86
N LYS A 115 0.64 -12.90 6.07
CA LYS A 115 0.80 -13.64 7.33
C LYS A 115 -0.49 -14.28 7.81
N LEU A 116 -1.63 -13.66 7.51
CA LEU A 116 -2.95 -14.11 7.96
C LEU A 116 -3.70 -14.90 6.86
N ASP A 117 -3.12 -14.98 5.66
CA ASP A 117 -3.75 -15.49 4.43
C ASP A 117 -5.19 -14.97 4.25
N LYS A 118 -5.41 -13.70 4.62
CA LYS A 118 -6.73 -13.06 4.58
C LYS A 118 -6.81 -12.08 3.42
N VAL A 119 -7.82 -12.26 2.58
CA VAL A 119 -8.15 -11.31 1.51
C VAL A 119 -8.78 -10.06 2.12
N THR A 120 -8.20 -8.90 1.84
CA THR A 120 -8.72 -7.58 2.27
C THR A 120 -9.56 -6.93 1.19
N LEU A 121 -9.16 -7.13 -0.07
CA LEU A 121 -9.82 -6.58 -1.25
C LEU A 121 -9.93 -7.64 -2.32
N LEU A 122 -11.09 -7.71 -2.94
CA LEU A 122 -11.28 -8.38 -4.22
C LEU A 122 -12.15 -7.48 -5.09
N GLN A 123 -11.61 -7.06 -6.21
CA GLN A 123 -12.34 -6.33 -7.24
C GLN A 123 -12.18 -7.06 -8.57
N MET A 124 -13.27 -7.22 -9.29
CA MET A 124 -13.27 -7.83 -10.61
C MET A 124 -14.03 -6.92 -11.57
N ASP A 125 -13.36 -6.59 -12.66
CA ASP A 125 -13.92 -5.87 -13.79
C ASP A 125 -14.02 -6.85 -14.98
N ALA A 126 -15.18 -6.86 -15.65
CA ALA A 126 -15.60 -7.79 -16.70
C ALA A 126 -16.08 -9.19 -16.26
N LYS A 127 -16.61 -9.94 -17.24
CA LYS A 127 -17.26 -11.24 -17.04
C LYS A 127 -16.26 -12.38 -17.25
N LEU A 128 -16.19 -13.29 -16.29
CA LEU A 128 -15.40 -14.51 -16.35
C LEU A 128 -16.26 -15.73 -16.00
N PRO A 129 -16.06 -16.89 -16.65
CA PRO A 129 -16.61 -18.15 -16.14
C PRO A 129 -15.88 -18.55 -14.85
N MET A 130 -16.60 -19.23 -13.96
CA MET A 130 -16.11 -19.55 -12.61
C MET A 130 -14.82 -20.39 -12.63
N ASP A 131 -14.71 -21.34 -13.57
CA ASP A 131 -13.56 -22.23 -13.68
C ASP A 131 -12.25 -21.47 -13.98
N ILE A 132 -12.34 -20.40 -14.78
CA ILE A 132 -11.18 -19.56 -15.13
C ILE A 132 -10.87 -18.60 -13.99
N PHE A 133 -11.91 -18.10 -13.32
CA PHE A 133 -11.76 -17.19 -12.20
C PHE A 133 -10.93 -17.79 -11.06
N GLU A 134 -11.15 -19.06 -10.72
CA GLU A 134 -10.36 -19.74 -9.67
C GLU A 134 -8.87 -19.77 -10.01
N ASN A 135 -8.53 -20.10 -11.26
CA ASN A 135 -7.14 -20.10 -11.74
C ASN A 135 -6.51 -18.70 -11.69
N VAL A 136 -7.23 -17.67 -12.13
CA VAL A 136 -6.74 -16.28 -12.12
C VAL A 136 -6.56 -15.77 -10.69
N MET A 137 -7.49 -16.10 -9.80
CA MET A 137 -7.43 -15.72 -8.39
C MET A 137 -6.24 -16.38 -7.69
N GLN A 138 -5.99 -17.66 -7.96
CA GLN A 138 -4.83 -18.37 -7.40
C GLN A 138 -3.52 -17.74 -7.88
N LEU A 139 -3.41 -17.43 -9.17
CA LEU A 139 -2.26 -16.72 -9.75
C LEU A 139 -2.03 -15.35 -9.07
N ALA A 140 -3.10 -14.59 -8.83
CA ALA A 140 -3.02 -13.30 -8.13
C ALA A 140 -2.51 -13.45 -6.68
N ILE A 141 -2.97 -14.50 -5.97
CA ILE A 141 -2.53 -14.80 -4.60
C ILE A 141 -1.04 -15.14 -4.58
N GLU A 142 -0.59 -15.99 -5.51
CA GLU A 142 0.83 -16.36 -5.63
C GLU A 142 1.70 -15.12 -5.94
N GLY A 143 1.24 -14.24 -6.82
CA GLY A 143 1.89 -12.96 -7.10
C GLY A 143 1.99 -12.06 -5.87
N CYS A 144 0.91 -11.94 -5.08
CA CYS A 144 0.91 -11.14 -3.85
C CYS A 144 1.93 -11.69 -2.84
N LYS A 145 2.03 -13.01 -2.70
CA LYS A 145 3.02 -13.66 -1.82
C LYS A 145 4.46 -13.38 -2.28
N ALA A 146 4.71 -13.40 -3.59
CA ALA A 146 6.02 -13.04 -4.15
C ALA A 146 6.39 -11.58 -3.85
N ILE A 147 5.45 -10.63 -4.06
CA ILE A 147 5.67 -9.21 -3.73
C ILE A 147 5.91 -9.02 -2.23
N ALA A 148 5.17 -9.75 -1.38
CA ALA A 148 5.35 -9.66 0.07
C ALA A 148 6.76 -10.07 0.51
N ASN A 149 7.33 -11.10 -0.11
CA ASN A 149 8.70 -11.52 0.16
C ASN A 149 9.70 -10.45 -0.29
N TYR A 150 9.53 -9.91 -1.50
CA TYR A 150 10.38 -8.83 -2.00
C TYR A 150 10.33 -7.58 -1.11
N ILE A 151 9.14 -7.16 -0.67
CA ILE A 151 8.98 -6.02 0.22
C ILE A 151 9.70 -6.26 1.56
N ARG A 152 9.62 -7.47 2.12
CA ARG A 152 10.31 -7.83 3.37
C ARG A 152 11.82 -7.79 3.20
N GLU A 153 12.35 -8.34 2.11
CA GLU A 153 13.78 -8.24 1.79
C GLU A 153 14.23 -6.79 1.72
N VAL A 154 13.46 -5.91 1.08
CA VAL A 154 13.76 -4.47 1.00
C VAL A 154 13.72 -3.81 2.38
N PHE A 155 12.80 -4.20 3.28
CA PHE A 155 12.77 -3.68 4.64
C PHE A 155 13.97 -4.14 5.47
N ASP A 156 14.42 -5.38 5.31
CA ASP A 156 15.61 -5.88 6.01
C ASP A 156 16.87 -5.15 5.52
N VAL A 157 16.95 -4.88 4.20
CA VAL A 157 18.03 -4.07 3.63
C VAL A 157 17.93 -2.61 4.10
N LYS A 158 16.73 -2.02 4.15
CA LYS A 158 16.55 -0.65 4.67
C LYS A 158 16.82 -0.54 6.16
N ALA A 159 16.54 -1.55 6.98
CA ALA A 159 17.00 -1.57 8.37
C ALA A 159 18.53 -1.51 8.46
N CYS A 160 19.23 -2.10 7.48
CA CYS A 160 20.67 -2.01 7.32
C CYS A 160 21.12 -0.62 6.78
N VAL A 161 20.36 -0.02 5.86
CA VAL A 161 20.68 1.24 5.16
C VAL A 161 20.12 2.49 5.85
N ALA A 162 19.25 2.39 6.87
CA ALA A 162 18.67 3.51 7.63
C ALA A 162 19.69 4.32 8.46
N SER A 163 20.98 4.05 8.28
CA SER A 163 22.08 4.96 8.56
C SER A 163 22.20 6.12 7.55
N MET A 164 21.54 6.06 6.39
CA MET A 164 21.59 7.07 5.34
C MET A 164 20.19 7.27 4.72
N VAL A 165 19.76 8.53 4.66
CA VAL A 165 18.56 9.03 3.96
C VAL A 165 17.24 8.90 4.74
N ILE A 166 17.05 9.83 5.67
CA ILE A 166 15.73 10.23 6.17
C ILE A 166 15.16 11.22 5.15
N CYS A 167 13.96 10.95 4.63
CA CYS A 167 13.17 11.98 3.92
C CYS A 167 11.67 11.84 4.25
N SER A 168 11.23 12.70 5.17
CA SER A 168 9.97 13.44 5.17
C SER A 168 8.65 12.65 5.07
N VAL A 169 8.20 12.10 6.20
CA VAL A 169 6.77 11.93 6.50
C VAL A 169 6.41 12.90 7.62
N LEU A 170 5.64 13.93 7.29
CA LEU A 170 5.05 14.87 8.26
C LEU A 170 3.83 14.21 8.90
N ILE A 171 4.02 13.61 10.08
CA ILE A 171 2.92 13.22 10.97
C ILE A 171 2.74 14.37 11.95
N PHE A 172 1.66 15.14 11.79
CA PHE A 172 1.20 16.08 12.80
C PHE A 172 0.21 15.35 13.71
N SER A 173 0.63 14.97 14.92
CA SER A 173 -0.32 14.70 16.01
C SER A 173 0.32 15.05 17.34
N SER A 174 -0.21 16.11 17.95
CA SER A 174 0.08 16.59 19.30
C SER A 174 -0.36 15.57 20.36
N SER A 175 0.53 14.67 20.79
CA SER A 175 0.51 14.00 22.12
C SER A 175 1.69 13.00 22.27
N ASP A 176 2.89 13.54 22.46
CA ASP A 176 4.17 12.82 22.65
C ASP A 176 4.34 12.07 23.99
N LEU A 177 3.35 11.30 24.48
CA LEU A 177 3.44 10.73 25.85
C LEU A 177 3.37 9.21 26.02
N TYR A 178 3.42 8.39 24.97
CA TYR A 178 3.23 6.93 25.11
C TYR A 178 4.40 6.06 24.60
N MET A 179 5.64 6.47 24.88
CA MET A 179 6.85 5.73 24.49
C MET A 179 7.44 4.80 25.57
N GLU A 180 6.89 4.70 26.79
CA GLU A 180 7.57 3.95 27.86
C GLU A 180 7.28 2.44 27.93
N ASN A 181 6.23 1.91 27.30
CA ASN A 181 5.86 0.48 27.52
C ASN A 181 6.19 -0.49 26.36
N PHE A 182 6.95 -0.04 25.35
CA PHE A 182 7.36 -0.90 24.21
C PHE A 182 8.83 -1.37 24.30
N LEU A 183 9.47 -1.19 25.47
CA LEU A 183 10.90 -1.42 25.70
C LEU A 183 11.32 -2.90 25.82
N ASP A 184 10.40 -3.86 25.95
CA ASP A 184 10.75 -5.26 26.27
C ASP A 184 10.87 -6.22 25.08
N SER A 185 10.59 -5.79 23.84
CA SER A 185 10.68 -6.65 22.65
C SER A 185 11.95 -6.40 21.81
N GLY A 186 13.11 -6.22 22.44
CA GLY A 186 14.46 -6.45 21.86
C GLY A 186 14.90 -5.68 20.60
N ILE A 187 14.02 -4.96 19.93
CA ILE A 187 14.23 -4.24 18.65
C ILE A 187 14.34 -2.72 18.91
N GLY A 188 13.90 -2.26 20.09
CA GLY A 188 13.71 -0.84 20.41
C GLY A 188 14.94 -0.01 20.79
N ARG A 189 16.14 -0.60 20.97
CA ARG A 189 17.31 0.18 21.44
C ARG A 189 18.00 1.00 20.35
N HIS A 190 17.80 0.68 19.07
CA HIS A 190 18.42 1.44 17.98
C HIS A 190 17.61 2.67 17.53
N CYS A 191 16.31 2.74 17.82
CA CYS A 191 15.47 3.90 17.46
C CYS A 191 15.56 5.06 18.47
N LEU A 192 15.81 4.80 19.76
CA LEU A 192 15.71 5.82 20.81
C LEU A 192 16.82 6.89 20.78
N LEU A 193 17.93 6.67 20.06
CA LEU A 193 18.99 7.68 19.94
C LEU A 193 18.72 8.73 18.85
N LYS A 194 17.77 8.50 17.93
CA LYS A 194 17.40 9.48 16.90
C LYS A 194 16.21 10.37 17.28
N SER A 195 15.35 9.96 18.22
CA SER A 195 14.23 10.78 18.71
C SER A 195 14.62 11.82 19.76
N ALA A 196 15.80 11.71 20.38
CA ALA A 196 16.26 12.70 21.37
C ALA A 196 16.81 14.00 20.76
N CYS A 197 16.98 14.11 19.43
CA CYS A 197 17.72 15.20 18.80
C CYS A 197 16.84 16.33 18.17
N THR A 198 15.51 16.19 18.17
CA THR A 198 14.58 17.19 17.60
C THR A 198 13.69 17.89 18.63
N MET A 199 14.05 17.84 19.92
CA MET A 199 13.38 18.57 21.01
C MET A 199 14.19 19.76 21.53
N SER A 200 14.95 20.43 20.67
CA SER A 200 15.64 21.67 21.01
C SER A 200 15.65 22.58 19.78
N GLN A 201 14.98 23.73 19.91
CA GLN A 201 14.90 24.89 19.01
C GLN A 201 13.53 25.12 18.37
N ASN A 202 12.60 25.61 19.20
CA ASN A 202 11.77 26.77 18.88
C ASN A 202 11.40 27.48 20.19
N LEU A 203 12.33 28.32 20.65
CA LEU A 203 12.02 29.50 21.45
C LEU A 203 12.40 30.71 20.59
N TYR A 204 11.54 31.73 20.65
CA TYR A 204 11.50 33.03 19.93
C TYR A 204 10.57 33.08 18.72
#